data_AF-A0A6J7JDU7-F1
#
_entry.id   AF-A0A6J7JDU7-F1
#
_cell.length_a   1.000
_cell.length_b   1.000
_cell.length_c   1.000
_cell.angle_alpha   90.00
_cell.angle_beta   90.00
_cell.angle_gamma   90.00
#
_symmetry.space_group_name_H-M   'P 1'
#
loop_
_entity.id
_entity.type
_entity.pdbx_description
1 polymer ?
#
loop_
_entity_poly.entity_id
_entity_poly.type
_entity_poly.pdbx_seq_one_letter_code
_entity_poly.pdbx_strand_id
1 'polypeptide(L)'
;MSPFQQAEGPDTAAAVVGTPATLLGAGAVLGIDRVPARKGRRAAARPDEDAVTLAAEAAALAIPADADRIGGIIFVTTTPPYLEGAAVQALAELLDLQGNTFALELSASLRDGLAAVRLAASLAPSIGPVLVCASHAGRGDRTMGDGAVALLIGADAGEGAGLARLTPVTSTSIEIRDRWRLPGDDVPRDADRSFAQEIGTVKLVNDLIAGLPEELKAPPVVVGPDARGSATVEKAGGGAADAVTSLSGVIGAAHPLLRLVASLDAPALVVAMSNGLGEAVHVVPAPAGAAAAAQVRGLAANGGAEADRAMADPMPADFNPYSSGPRAWRDRDVDLRLAGLFGPAEGLPAVPGRRHPEGVIIARTADHVYPAGKVTEMAVATMDDGGQYYGQVTVGDDVQIGDRVKLVPRRLHHGGGMIQYHWKVTPCR
;
A
#
# COMPACT_ATOMS: atom_id res chain seq x y z
N MET A 1 34.68 19.28 -20.73
CA MET A 1 33.46 19.97 -21.22
C MET A 1 32.39 18.90 -21.40
N SER A 2 31.35 18.96 -20.57
CA SER A 2 30.24 18.00 -20.61
C SER A 2 29.40 18.25 -21.87
N PRO A 3 29.04 17.22 -22.66
CA PRO A 3 28.27 17.39 -23.90
C PRO A 3 26.78 17.71 -23.68
N PHE A 4 26.32 17.86 -22.43
CA PHE A 4 24.97 18.33 -22.12
C PHE A 4 24.91 19.87 -22.16
N GLN A 5 25.12 20.44 -23.35
CA GLN A 5 24.78 21.84 -23.61
C GLN A 5 23.25 22.02 -23.51
N GLN A 6 22.90 23.10 -22.81
CA GLN A 6 21.57 23.63 -22.56
C GLN A 6 20.61 23.44 -23.74
N ALA A 7 19.73 22.43 -23.64
CA ALA A 7 18.40 22.59 -24.19
C ALA A 7 17.74 23.66 -23.32
N GLU A 8 17.33 24.78 -23.91
CA GLU A 8 16.47 25.77 -23.26
C GLU A 8 15.31 25.00 -22.61
N GLY A 9 15.20 25.12 -21.29
CA GLY A 9 14.18 24.43 -20.53
C GLY A 9 12.79 24.82 -21.04
N PRO A 10 11.78 23.94 -20.88
CA PRO A 10 10.41 24.34 -21.17
C PRO A 10 10.12 25.64 -20.42
N ASP A 11 9.53 26.59 -21.16
CA ASP A 11 8.99 27.85 -20.67
C ASP A 11 8.45 27.66 -19.26
N THR A 12 8.92 28.45 -18.29
CA THR A 12 8.62 28.27 -16.85
C THR A 12 7.16 28.62 -16.59
N ALA A 13 6.26 27.73 -17.02
CA ALA A 13 4.86 27.79 -16.69
C ALA A 13 4.76 27.82 -15.16
N ALA A 14 4.02 28.81 -14.65
CA ALA A 14 3.78 28.96 -13.22
C ALA A 14 3.30 27.62 -12.62
N ALA A 15 3.79 27.27 -11.42
CA ALA A 15 3.34 26.07 -10.74
C ALA A 15 1.81 26.04 -10.66
N VAL A 16 1.22 24.98 -11.19
CA VAL A 16 -0.20 24.71 -10.98
C VAL A 16 -0.36 24.36 -9.51
N VAL A 17 -1.35 24.90 -8.82
CA VAL A 17 -1.72 24.49 -7.46
C VAL A 17 -3.05 23.75 -7.58
N GLY A 18 -3.08 22.51 -7.10
CA GLY A 18 -4.25 21.65 -7.10
C GLY A 18 -5.20 21.96 -5.94
N THR A 19 -6.36 21.30 -5.96
CA THR A 19 -7.35 21.37 -4.88
C THR A 19 -6.73 20.88 -3.56
N PRO A 20 -6.71 21.69 -2.49
CA PRO A 20 -6.29 21.23 -1.18
C PRO A 20 -7.27 20.20 -0.62
N ALA A 21 -6.78 19.35 0.28
CA ALA A 21 -7.58 18.29 0.90
C ALA A 21 -7.10 18.00 2.33
N THR A 22 -7.97 17.41 3.13
CA THR A 22 -7.63 16.98 4.49
C THR A 22 -7.32 15.48 4.49
N LEU A 23 -6.17 15.10 5.03
CA LEU A 23 -5.84 13.71 5.35
C LEU A 23 -6.59 13.33 6.63
N LEU A 24 -7.66 12.54 6.51
CA LEU A 24 -8.52 12.14 7.62
C LEU A 24 -7.96 10.95 8.41
N GLY A 25 -7.26 10.05 7.73
CA GLY A 25 -6.71 8.84 8.32
C GLY A 25 -5.59 8.25 7.49
N ALA A 26 -4.71 7.49 8.13
CA ALA A 26 -3.56 6.86 7.49
C ALA A 26 -3.29 5.50 8.14
N GLY A 27 -2.91 4.52 7.32
CA GLY A 27 -2.59 3.17 7.75
C GLY A 27 -1.45 2.62 6.92
N ALA A 28 -0.56 1.84 7.52
CA ALA A 28 0.60 1.27 6.85
C ALA A 28 0.89 -0.12 7.40
N VAL A 29 1.20 -1.04 6.48
CA VAL A 29 1.56 -2.43 6.81
C VAL A 29 2.75 -2.88 5.97
N LEU A 30 3.52 -3.80 6.52
CA LEU A 30 4.65 -4.42 5.85
C LEU A 30 4.36 -5.91 5.66
N GLY A 31 4.92 -6.51 4.60
CA GLY A 31 4.92 -7.96 4.45
C GLY A 31 5.52 -8.62 5.69
N ILE A 32 4.94 -9.76 6.09
CA ILE A 32 5.18 -10.31 7.42
C ILE A 32 6.66 -10.60 7.67
N ASP A 33 7.37 -11.27 6.76
CA ASP A 33 8.72 -11.76 7.05
C ASP A 33 9.78 -10.64 6.92
N ARG A 34 10.83 -10.68 7.74
CA ARG A 34 12.00 -9.78 7.61
C ARG A 34 13.24 -10.51 7.12
N VAL A 35 13.56 -10.36 5.85
CA VAL A 35 14.53 -11.22 5.13
C VAL A 35 15.75 -10.44 4.61
N PRO A 36 16.86 -11.12 4.24
CA PRO A 36 18.05 -10.46 3.71
C PRO A 36 17.80 -9.77 2.36
N ALA A 37 18.08 -8.47 2.29
CA ALA A 37 18.06 -7.67 1.08
C ALA A 37 19.44 -7.65 0.39
N ARG A 38 19.58 -6.92 -0.73
CA ARG A 38 20.91 -6.65 -1.32
C ARG A 38 21.83 -5.90 -0.35
N LYS A 39 21.25 -5.06 0.53
CA LYS A 39 21.91 -4.39 1.65
C LYS A 39 20.96 -4.39 2.84
N GLY A 40 21.41 -4.90 4.00
CA GLY A 40 20.58 -4.98 5.20
C GLY A 40 19.44 -5.98 5.06
N ARG A 41 18.26 -5.62 5.55
CA ARG A 41 17.05 -6.43 5.50
C ARG A 41 15.87 -5.64 4.95
N ARG A 42 14.83 -6.36 4.56
CA ARG A 42 13.58 -5.82 4.04
C ARG A 42 12.38 -6.63 4.52
N ALA A 43 11.21 -6.04 4.47
CA ALA A 43 9.94 -6.74 4.61
C ALA A 43 9.68 -7.62 3.38
N ALA A 44 9.03 -8.77 3.59
CA ALA A 44 8.70 -9.74 2.55
C ALA A 44 7.30 -10.31 2.80
N ALA A 45 6.48 -10.28 1.76
CA ALA A 45 5.18 -10.92 1.75
C ALA A 45 5.33 -12.46 1.79
N ARG A 46 4.50 -13.11 2.59
CA ARG A 46 4.32 -14.55 2.59
C ARG A 46 3.53 -15.02 1.36
N PRO A 47 3.50 -16.32 1.04
CA PRO A 47 2.81 -16.85 -0.14
C PRO A 47 1.31 -16.55 -0.22
N ASP A 48 0.64 -16.31 0.90
CA ASP A 48 -0.77 -15.93 0.92
C ASP A 48 -0.98 -14.41 0.98
N GLU A 49 0.08 -13.62 0.95
CA GLU A 49 0.06 -12.16 0.85
C GLU A 49 0.32 -11.71 -0.60
N ASP A 50 -0.38 -10.66 -1.03
CA ASP A 50 -0.16 -9.94 -2.27
C ASP A 50 -0.53 -8.45 -2.14
N ALA A 51 -0.54 -7.74 -3.28
CA ALA A 51 -0.81 -6.31 -3.34
C ALA A 51 -2.22 -5.93 -2.83
N VAL A 52 -3.23 -6.78 -3.06
CA VAL A 52 -4.61 -6.54 -2.62
C VAL A 52 -4.75 -6.81 -1.12
N THR A 53 -4.18 -7.92 -0.63
CA THR A 53 -4.29 -8.29 0.78
C THR A 53 -3.62 -7.27 1.68
N LEU A 54 -2.40 -6.82 1.31
CA LEU A 54 -1.69 -5.80 2.07
C LEU A 54 -2.40 -4.44 2.00
N ALA A 55 -2.97 -4.08 0.84
CA ALA A 55 -3.76 -2.86 0.71
C ALA A 55 -5.02 -2.88 1.61
N ALA A 56 -5.71 -4.02 1.69
CA ALA A 56 -6.87 -4.18 2.56
C ALA A 56 -6.50 -4.03 4.04
N GLU A 57 -5.37 -4.61 4.48
CA GLU A 57 -4.90 -4.42 5.86
C GLU A 57 -4.51 -2.97 6.16
N ALA A 58 -3.81 -2.29 5.23
CA ALA A 58 -3.49 -0.87 5.40
C ALA A 58 -4.75 -0.01 5.47
N ALA A 59 -5.76 -0.31 4.64
CA ALA A 59 -7.03 0.41 4.62
C ALA A 59 -7.79 0.29 5.94
N ALA A 60 -7.86 -0.91 6.53
CA ALA A 60 -8.53 -1.12 7.82
C ALA A 60 -7.91 -0.28 8.95
N LEU A 61 -6.61 0.03 8.87
CA LEU A 61 -5.94 0.95 9.81
C LEU A 61 -6.21 2.43 9.48
N ALA A 62 -6.42 2.77 8.21
CA ALA A 62 -6.63 4.14 7.76
C ALA A 62 -8.06 4.65 7.97
N ILE A 63 -9.06 3.76 8.03
CA ILE A 63 -10.48 4.11 8.12
C ILE A 63 -10.89 4.31 9.60
N PRO A 64 -11.32 5.53 10.00
CA PRO A 64 -11.85 5.79 11.33
C PRO A 64 -13.07 4.90 11.67
N ALA A 65 -13.31 4.62 12.96
CA ALA A 65 -14.38 3.73 13.40
C ALA A 65 -15.78 4.28 13.10
N ASP A 66 -15.88 5.60 13.10
CA ASP A 66 -17.06 6.42 12.86
C ASP A 66 -17.16 6.91 11.41
N ALA A 67 -16.35 6.37 10.49
CA ALA A 67 -16.43 6.72 9.08
C ALA A 67 -17.70 6.13 8.43
N ASP A 68 -18.74 6.97 8.30
CA ASP A 68 -20.03 6.57 7.74
C ASP A 68 -19.94 6.23 6.24
N ARG A 69 -19.30 7.08 5.44
CA ARG A 69 -19.26 6.97 3.98
C ARG A 69 -17.87 7.23 3.39
N ILE A 70 -17.47 6.37 2.47
CA ILE A 70 -16.32 6.56 1.58
C ILE A 70 -16.88 6.68 0.16
N GLY A 71 -16.61 7.81 -0.49
CA GLY A 71 -17.11 8.16 -1.82
C GLY A 71 -16.36 7.50 -2.98
N GLY A 72 -15.10 7.14 -2.76
CA GLY A 72 -14.30 6.48 -3.77
C GLY A 72 -13.11 5.71 -3.19
N ILE A 73 -12.58 4.78 -3.99
CA ILE A 73 -11.37 4.02 -3.73
C ILE A 73 -10.43 4.12 -4.94
N ILE A 74 -9.16 4.41 -4.70
CA ILE A 74 -8.10 4.39 -5.70
C ILE A 74 -7.06 3.37 -5.26
N PHE A 75 -6.96 2.26 -5.99
CA PHE A 75 -5.92 1.26 -5.77
C PHE A 75 -4.71 1.57 -6.65
N VAL A 76 -3.50 1.51 -6.08
CA VAL A 76 -2.26 1.83 -6.77
C VAL A 76 -1.23 0.74 -6.54
N THR A 77 -0.77 0.08 -7.60
CA THR A 77 0.25 -0.95 -7.44
C THR A 77 1.09 -1.14 -8.70
N THR A 78 2.35 -1.50 -8.54
CA THR A 78 3.22 -1.94 -9.66
C THR A 78 3.36 -3.46 -9.73
N THR A 79 2.63 -4.18 -8.88
CA THR A 79 2.57 -5.64 -8.82
C THR A 79 1.12 -6.09 -8.81
N PRO A 80 0.30 -5.70 -9.81
CA PRO A 80 -1.10 -6.05 -9.81
C PRO A 80 -1.26 -7.57 -9.96
N PRO A 81 -2.24 -8.18 -9.27
CA PRO A 81 -2.57 -9.60 -9.42
C PRO A 81 -2.97 -9.95 -10.87
N TYR A 82 -3.58 -8.99 -11.58
CA TYR A 82 -3.98 -9.12 -12.98
C TYR A 82 -3.46 -7.93 -13.80
N LEU A 83 -2.85 -8.19 -14.96
CA LEU A 83 -2.45 -7.12 -15.89
C LEU A 83 -3.64 -6.48 -16.60
N GLU A 84 -4.72 -7.24 -16.79
CA GLU A 84 -5.99 -6.80 -17.34
C GLU A 84 -7.13 -7.36 -16.46
N GLY A 85 -8.17 -6.56 -16.22
CA GLY A 85 -9.32 -6.95 -15.38
C GLY A 85 -9.42 -6.19 -14.05
N ALA A 86 -8.34 -5.49 -13.65
CA ALA A 86 -8.18 -4.77 -12.38
C ALA A 86 -8.42 -5.66 -11.13
N ALA A 87 -7.88 -5.22 -9.99
CA ALA A 87 -8.01 -5.87 -8.70
C ALA A 87 -8.69 -4.97 -7.65
N VAL A 88 -8.90 -3.68 -7.95
CA VAL A 88 -9.63 -2.74 -7.09
C VAL A 88 -11.03 -3.22 -6.70
N GLN A 89 -11.70 -4.04 -7.53
CA GLN A 89 -13.02 -4.59 -7.24
C GLN A 89 -12.97 -5.56 -6.05
N ALA A 90 -11.98 -6.45 -6.02
CA ALA A 90 -11.79 -7.37 -4.89
C ALA A 90 -11.45 -6.59 -3.61
N LEU A 91 -10.63 -5.56 -3.71
CA LEU A 91 -10.31 -4.68 -2.59
C LEU A 91 -11.56 -3.94 -2.06
N ALA A 92 -12.41 -3.42 -2.94
CA ALA A 92 -13.65 -2.76 -2.55
C ALA A 92 -14.62 -3.72 -1.84
N GLU A 93 -14.74 -4.95 -2.31
CA GLU A 93 -15.55 -5.99 -1.67
C GLU A 93 -15.01 -6.37 -0.29
N LEU A 94 -13.69 -6.54 -0.15
CA LEU A 94 -13.04 -6.82 1.13
C LEU A 94 -13.23 -5.71 2.16
N LEU A 95 -13.41 -4.46 1.72
CA LEU A 95 -13.56 -3.28 2.58
C LEU A 95 -15.01 -2.86 2.79
N ASP A 96 -15.98 -3.65 2.31
CA ASP A 96 -17.41 -3.32 2.35
C ASP A 96 -17.71 -1.95 1.71
N LEU A 97 -17.12 -1.71 0.54
CA LEU A 97 -17.26 -0.48 -0.26
C LEU A 97 -18.00 -0.70 -1.59
N GLN A 98 -18.67 -1.84 -1.76
CA GLN A 98 -19.48 -2.13 -2.94
C GLN A 98 -20.66 -1.15 -3.12
N GLY A 99 -21.13 -1.02 -4.36
CA GLY A 99 -22.29 -0.20 -4.71
C GLY A 99 -21.89 1.15 -5.30
N ASN A 100 -22.43 2.25 -4.76
CA ASN A 100 -22.22 3.59 -5.31
C ASN A 100 -20.91 4.23 -4.81
N THR A 101 -19.80 3.55 -5.09
CA THR A 101 -18.44 3.99 -4.76
C THR A 101 -17.64 4.11 -6.06
N PHE A 102 -17.01 5.26 -6.29
CA PHE A 102 -16.09 5.40 -7.41
C PHE A 102 -14.87 4.49 -7.21
N ALA A 103 -14.48 3.71 -8.21
CA ALA A 103 -13.31 2.84 -8.12
C ALA A 103 -12.35 3.10 -9.28
N LEU A 104 -11.06 3.23 -8.99
CA LEU A 104 -10.00 3.44 -9.96
C LEU A 104 -8.76 2.61 -9.59
N GLU A 105 -8.06 2.08 -10.59
CA GLU A 105 -6.77 1.43 -10.43
C GLU A 105 -5.69 2.14 -11.23
N LEU A 106 -4.52 2.37 -10.63
CA LEU A 106 -3.33 2.94 -11.26
C LEU A 106 -2.16 1.95 -11.16
N SER A 107 -1.49 1.67 -12.27
CA SER A 107 -0.45 0.63 -12.33
C SER A 107 0.70 0.93 -13.30
N ALA A 108 1.25 2.15 -13.29
CA ALA A 108 2.34 2.54 -14.17
C ALA A 108 3.69 2.69 -13.44
N SER A 109 3.72 3.29 -12.24
CA SER A 109 4.97 3.68 -11.60
C SER A 109 4.88 3.87 -10.08
N LEU A 110 6.03 4.00 -9.42
CA LEU A 110 6.06 4.37 -7.99
C LEU A 110 5.49 5.76 -7.73
N ARG A 111 5.53 6.66 -8.73
CA ARG A 111 5.02 8.03 -8.63
C ARG A 111 3.51 8.07 -8.51
N ASP A 112 2.83 7.03 -9.03
CA ASP A 112 1.37 6.94 -9.06
C ASP A 112 0.75 7.00 -7.66
N GLY A 113 1.49 6.59 -6.61
CA GLY A 113 1.03 6.71 -5.23
C GLY A 113 0.72 8.17 -4.88
N LEU A 114 1.64 9.09 -5.21
CA LEU A 114 1.43 10.51 -4.95
C LEU A 114 0.47 11.15 -5.96
N ALA A 115 0.43 10.66 -7.22
CA ALA A 115 -0.56 11.12 -8.19
C ALA A 115 -2.00 10.80 -7.74
N ALA A 116 -2.21 9.67 -7.06
CA ALA A 116 -3.48 9.30 -6.48
C ALA A 116 -3.94 10.28 -5.38
N VAL A 117 -3.02 10.90 -4.65
CA VAL A 117 -3.35 11.98 -3.68
C VAL A 117 -3.95 13.18 -4.39
N ARG A 118 -3.39 13.60 -5.53
CA ARG A 118 -3.97 14.68 -6.36
C ARG A 118 -5.37 14.34 -6.85
N LEU A 119 -5.55 13.13 -7.37
CA LEU A 119 -6.84 12.67 -7.88
C LEU A 119 -7.88 12.63 -6.75
N ALA A 120 -7.53 12.03 -5.61
CA ALA A 120 -8.39 11.98 -4.43
C ALA A 120 -8.78 13.38 -3.94
N ALA A 121 -7.83 14.30 -3.85
CA ALA A 121 -8.08 15.70 -3.44
C ALA A 121 -9.05 16.42 -4.39
N SER A 122 -8.97 16.15 -5.70
CA SER A 122 -9.88 16.73 -6.70
C SER A 122 -11.28 16.11 -6.68
N LEU A 123 -11.38 14.83 -6.34
CA LEU A 123 -12.63 14.08 -6.32
C LEU A 123 -13.43 14.29 -5.01
N ALA A 124 -12.73 14.38 -3.88
CA ALA A 124 -13.35 14.38 -2.55
C ALA A 124 -14.46 15.42 -2.33
N PRO A 125 -14.37 16.66 -2.86
CA PRO A 125 -15.47 17.64 -2.76
C PRO A 125 -16.79 17.19 -3.39
N SER A 126 -16.74 16.33 -4.42
CA SER A 126 -17.92 15.93 -5.20
C SER A 126 -18.50 14.59 -4.78
N ILE A 127 -17.65 13.64 -4.36
CA ILE A 127 -18.09 12.26 -4.07
C ILE A 127 -18.01 11.88 -2.60
N GLY A 128 -17.39 12.73 -1.75
CA GLY A 128 -17.07 12.43 -0.36
C GLY A 128 -15.65 11.86 -0.21
N PRO A 129 -15.26 11.42 1.01
CA PRO A 129 -13.90 10.94 1.28
C PRO A 129 -13.43 9.85 0.32
N VAL A 130 -12.20 9.95 -0.17
CA VAL A 130 -11.59 8.99 -1.11
C VAL A 130 -10.48 8.23 -0.39
N LEU A 131 -10.57 6.90 -0.42
CA LEU A 131 -9.57 6.00 0.11
C LEU A 131 -8.51 5.70 -0.97
N VAL A 132 -7.29 6.15 -0.77
CA VAL A 132 -6.14 5.79 -1.62
C VAL A 132 -5.41 4.63 -0.98
N CYS A 133 -5.29 3.49 -1.66
CA CYS A 133 -4.55 2.32 -1.21
C CYS A 133 -3.41 2.05 -2.17
N ALA A 134 -2.17 2.28 -1.75
CA ALA A 134 -1.00 1.96 -2.54
C ALA A 134 -0.27 0.74 -1.97
N SER A 135 0.20 -0.18 -2.82
CA SER A 135 0.89 -1.39 -2.37
C SER A 135 1.95 -1.90 -3.35
N HIS A 136 2.87 -2.69 -2.80
CA HIS A 136 3.81 -3.51 -3.55
C HIS A 136 3.97 -4.86 -2.86
N ALA A 137 3.85 -5.93 -3.64
CA ALA A 137 4.09 -7.31 -3.20
C ALA A 137 4.72 -8.09 -4.36
N GLY A 138 6.02 -7.88 -4.57
CA GLY A 138 6.73 -8.33 -5.75
C GLY A 138 7.72 -9.44 -5.45
N ARG A 139 7.79 -10.45 -6.32
CA ARG A 139 8.86 -11.45 -6.29
C ARG A 139 10.02 -11.00 -7.19
N GLY A 140 11.24 -11.43 -6.86
CA GLY A 140 12.42 -11.31 -7.73
C GLY A 140 13.34 -10.11 -7.45
N ASP A 141 12.81 -8.92 -7.17
CA ASP A 141 13.66 -7.76 -6.87
C ASP A 141 14.01 -7.68 -5.37
N ARG A 142 15.26 -8.00 -5.04
CA ARG A 142 15.78 -7.99 -3.67
C ARG A 142 16.11 -6.59 -3.12
N THR A 143 15.90 -5.55 -3.92
CA THR A 143 16.00 -4.15 -3.49
C THR A 143 14.65 -3.58 -3.04
N MET A 144 13.57 -4.20 -3.46
CA MET A 144 12.20 -3.84 -3.10
C MET A 144 11.78 -4.59 -1.84
N GLY A 145 11.03 -3.91 -0.99
CA GLY A 145 10.28 -4.50 0.11
C GLY A 145 8.84 -4.75 -0.29
N ASP A 146 8.13 -5.51 0.53
CA ASP A 146 6.68 -5.70 0.37
C ASP A 146 5.92 -4.95 1.48
N GLY A 147 4.84 -4.28 1.11
CA GLY A 147 4.04 -3.47 2.03
C GLY A 147 2.97 -2.65 1.33
N ALA A 148 2.15 -1.98 2.13
CA ALA A 148 1.09 -1.11 1.64
C ALA A 148 0.86 0.09 2.58
N VAL A 149 0.34 1.17 2.01
CA VAL A 149 -0.08 2.36 2.72
C VAL A 149 -1.45 2.78 2.20
N ALA A 150 -2.37 3.09 3.11
CA ALA A 150 -3.66 3.64 2.80
C ALA A 150 -3.85 5.01 3.42
N LEU A 151 -4.50 5.92 2.70
CA LEU A 151 -4.82 7.28 3.11
C LEU A 151 -6.30 7.54 2.87
N LEU A 152 -7.02 8.02 3.88
CA LEU A 152 -8.39 8.51 3.71
C LEU A 152 -8.33 10.03 3.51
N ILE A 153 -8.72 10.51 2.33
CA ILE A 153 -8.60 11.92 1.94
C ILE A 153 -10.00 12.53 1.79
N GLY A 154 -10.29 13.55 2.60
CA GLY A 154 -11.53 14.33 2.56
C GLY A 154 -11.36 15.67 1.86
N ALA A 155 -12.48 16.38 1.65
CA ALA A 155 -12.45 17.78 1.23
C ALA A 155 -11.68 18.64 2.25
N ASP A 156 -11.13 19.76 1.80
CA ASP A 156 -10.37 20.68 2.66
C ASP A 156 -11.24 21.21 3.80
N ALA A 157 -10.86 20.88 5.04
CA ALA A 157 -11.45 21.39 6.27
C ALA A 157 -10.58 22.48 6.92
N GLY A 158 -9.53 22.95 6.25
CA GLY A 158 -8.59 23.94 6.75
C GLY A 158 -7.44 23.34 7.55
N GLU A 159 -6.55 24.20 8.03
CA GLU A 159 -5.38 23.81 8.82
C GLU A 159 -5.78 23.29 10.20
N GLY A 160 -5.06 22.28 10.69
CA GLY A 160 -5.29 21.66 12.00
C GLY A 160 -6.39 20.58 12.02
N ALA A 161 -7.16 20.41 10.94
CA ALA A 161 -8.10 19.31 10.79
C ALA A 161 -7.42 18.01 10.34
N GLY A 162 -7.93 16.87 10.81
CA GLY A 162 -7.41 15.55 10.47
C GLY A 162 -5.96 15.34 10.93
N LEU A 163 -5.19 14.60 10.13
CA LEU A 163 -3.76 14.34 10.33
C LEU A 163 -2.89 15.40 9.65
N ALA A 164 -3.34 15.93 8.51
CA ALA A 164 -2.63 16.96 7.74
C ALA A 164 -3.53 17.61 6.71
N ARG A 165 -3.15 18.81 6.28
CA ARG A 165 -3.64 19.42 5.04
C ARG A 165 -2.66 19.10 3.91
N LEU A 166 -3.18 18.53 2.84
CA LEU A 166 -2.44 18.13 1.64
C LEU A 166 -2.78 19.10 0.51
N THR A 167 -1.76 19.70 -0.11
CA THR A 167 -1.92 20.56 -1.28
C THR A 167 -1.09 19.99 -2.42
N PRO A 168 -1.70 19.29 -3.39
CA PRO A 168 -1.03 18.94 -4.63
C PRO A 168 -0.56 20.22 -5.32
N VAL A 169 0.69 20.28 -5.76
CA VAL A 169 1.26 21.50 -6.36
C VAL A 169 1.58 21.24 -7.82
N THR A 170 2.85 21.25 -8.20
CA THR A 170 3.31 21.05 -9.57
C THR A 170 3.45 19.56 -9.92
N SER A 171 3.46 19.30 -11.23
CA SER A 171 3.75 18.00 -11.82
C SER A 171 4.71 18.21 -13.00
N THR A 172 5.62 17.27 -13.24
CA THR A 172 6.46 17.25 -14.44
C THR A 172 6.15 16.04 -15.29
N SER A 173 6.31 16.19 -16.61
CA SER A 173 6.12 15.12 -17.58
C SER A 173 7.09 15.33 -18.73
N ILE A 174 8.19 14.58 -18.70
CA ILE A 174 9.16 14.54 -19.80
C ILE A 174 9.44 13.08 -20.18
N GLU A 175 9.82 12.86 -21.44
CA GLU A 175 10.19 11.52 -21.88
C GLU A 175 11.62 11.18 -21.42
N ILE A 176 11.71 10.42 -20.34
CA ILE A 176 12.91 9.67 -19.94
C ILE A 176 12.48 8.27 -19.48
N ARG A 177 13.41 7.34 -19.45
CA ARG A 177 13.15 6.01 -18.93
C ARG A 177 14.25 5.62 -17.96
N ASP A 178 13.91 5.55 -16.68
CA ASP A 178 14.81 5.17 -15.60
C ASP A 178 14.64 3.70 -15.20
N ARG A 179 13.40 3.20 -15.23
CA ARG A 179 13.05 1.85 -14.84
C ARG A 179 11.78 1.37 -15.52
N TRP A 180 11.82 0.21 -16.16
CA TRP A 180 10.70 -0.32 -16.95
C TRP A 180 10.63 -1.84 -16.90
N ARG A 181 9.45 -2.38 -17.17
CA ARG A 181 9.22 -3.82 -17.29
C ARG A 181 8.38 -4.06 -18.55
N LEU A 182 8.82 -4.94 -19.45
CA LEU A 182 8.02 -5.31 -20.61
C LEU A 182 7.00 -6.39 -20.23
N PRO A 183 5.92 -6.56 -21.01
CA PRO A 183 5.02 -7.70 -20.85
C PRO A 183 5.79 -9.02 -20.85
N GLY A 184 5.58 -9.83 -19.80
CA GLY A 184 6.24 -11.13 -19.62
C GLY A 184 7.61 -11.09 -18.90
N ASP A 185 8.18 -9.91 -18.63
CA ASP A 185 9.39 -9.82 -17.80
C ASP A 185 9.04 -10.05 -16.31
N ASP A 186 9.77 -10.94 -15.63
CA ASP A 186 9.61 -11.18 -14.19
C ASP A 186 10.22 -10.05 -13.33
N VAL A 187 11.29 -9.43 -13.83
CA VAL A 187 12.03 -8.37 -13.15
C VAL A 187 12.14 -7.13 -14.03
N PRO A 188 12.09 -5.93 -13.43
CA PRO A 188 12.28 -4.70 -14.17
C PRO A 188 13.73 -4.55 -14.66
N ARG A 189 13.89 -3.74 -15.71
CA ARG A 189 15.15 -3.23 -16.21
C ARG A 189 15.38 -1.82 -15.69
N ASP A 190 16.64 -1.46 -15.53
CA ASP A 190 17.07 -0.14 -15.07
C ASP A 190 17.93 0.54 -16.14
N ALA A 191 17.86 1.87 -16.17
CA ALA A 191 18.75 2.71 -16.96
C ALA A 191 20.16 2.75 -16.36
N ASP A 192 21.07 3.46 -17.02
CA ASP A 192 22.35 3.77 -16.41
C ASP A 192 22.14 4.50 -15.07
N ARG A 193 22.90 4.07 -14.06
CA ARG A 193 22.73 4.56 -12.70
C ARG A 193 23.02 6.06 -12.57
N SER A 194 24.07 6.54 -13.26
CA SER A 194 24.41 7.97 -13.22
C SER A 194 23.33 8.80 -13.91
N PHE A 195 22.76 8.31 -14.99
CA PHE A 195 21.63 8.94 -15.66
C PHE A 195 20.38 9.03 -14.76
N ALA A 196 19.98 7.92 -14.11
CA ALA A 196 18.84 7.92 -13.18
C ALA A 196 19.07 8.82 -11.96
N GLN A 197 20.30 8.88 -11.45
CA GLN A 197 20.68 9.73 -10.33
C GLN A 197 20.70 11.22 -10.71
N GLU A 198 21.50 11.60 -11.70
CA GLU A 198 21.76 13.00 -12.04
C GLU A 198 20.59 13.64 -12.77
N ILE A 199 20.06 12.96 -13.80
CA ILE A 199 18.95 13.47 -14.62
C ILE A 199 17.62 13.05 -14.03
N GLY A 200 17.40 11.75 -13.85
CA GLY A 200 16.10 11.21 -13.42
C GLY A 200 15.66 11.63 -12.00
N THR A 201 16.60 12.07 -11.16
CA THR A 201 16.31 12.49 -9.78
C THR A 201 16.79 13.91 -9.50
N VAL A 202 18.10 14.14 -9.43
CA VAL A 202 18.66 15.41 -8.89
C VAL A 202 18.21 16.62 -9.71
N LYS A 203 18.38 16.58 -11.04
CA LYS A 203 17.98 17.70 -11.90
C LYS A 203 16.47 17.94 -11.83
N LEU A 204 15.66 16.91 -12.10
CA LEU A 204 14.21 17.09 -12.23
C LEU A 204 13.52 17.50 -10.95
N VAL A 205 13.97 16.98 -9.79
CA VAL A 205 13.40 17.42 -8.51
C VAL A 205 13.80 18.86 -8.21
N ASN A 206 15.05 19.27 -8.49
CA ASN A 206 15.47 20.66 -8.29
C ASN A 206 14.73 21.62 -9.22
N ASP A 207 14.56 21.28 -10.49
CA ASP A 207 13.79 22.08 -11.44
C ASP A 207 12.33 22.24 -10.96
N LEU A 208 11.74 21.15 -10.47
CA LEU A 208 10.39 21.15 -9.91
C LEU A 208 10.28 22.09 -8.70
N ILE A 209 11.21 21.98 -7.74
CA ILE A 209 11.23 22.80 -6.52
C ILE A 209 11.48 24.27 -6.86
N ALA A 210 12.36 24.56 -7.83
CA ALA A 210 12.68 25.92 -8.24
C ALA A 210 11.45 26.66 -8.82
N GLY A 211 10.54 25.95 -9.48
CA GLY A 211 9.30 26.50 -10.03
C GLY A 211 8.19 26.75 -9.00
N LEU A 212 8.36 26.33 -7.74
CA LEU A 212 7.34 26.52 -6.71
C LEU A 212 7.30 27.97 -6.16
N PRO A 213 6.10 28.49 -5.85
CA PRO A 213 5.95 29.69 -5.02
C PRO A 213 6.66 29.52 -3.68
N GLU A 214 7.21 30.61 -3.14
CA GLU A 214 7.97 30.58 -1.88
C GLU A 214 7.14 30.02 -0.70
N GLU A 215 5.83 30.28 -0.68
CA GLU A 215 4.94 29.85 0.39
C GLU A 215 4.68 28.34 0.40
N LEU A 216 5.02 27.64 -0.69
CA LEU A 216 4.84 26.20 -0.85
C LEU A 216 6.18 25.44 -0.79
N LYS A 217 7.29 26.16 -0.61
CA LYS A 217 8.60 25.55 -0.38
C LYS A 217 8.68 25.06 1.07
N ALA A 218 9.08 23.81 1.21
CA ALA A 218 9.30 23.14 2.49
C ALA A 218 10.45 22.13 2.33
N PRO A 219 11.03 21.63 3.43
CA PRO A 219 12.02 20.56 3.36
C PRO A 219 11.53 19.40 2.50
N PRO A 220 12.28 19.00 1.45
CA PRO A 220 11.80 18.00 0.53
C PRO A 220 11.93 16.60 1.11
N VAL A 221 10.92 15.77 0.82
CA VAL A 221 10.87 14.33 1.10
C VAL A 221 10.75 13.63 -0.24
N VAL A 222 11.86 13.07 -0.73
CA VAL A 222 12.02 12.65 -2.12
C VAL A 222 12.00 11.13 -2.23
N VAL A 223 11.14 10.63 -3.12
CA VAL A 223 11.16 9.24 -3.60
C VAL A 223 11.37 9.27 -5.11
N GLY A 224 12.61 9.04 -5.53
CA GLY A 224 12.98 8.98 -6.94
C GLY A 224 13.51 7.60 -7.37
N PRO A 225 13.89 7.46 -8.64
CA PRO A 225 14.44 6.22 -9.19
C PRO A 225 15.80 5.83 -8.58
N ASP A 226 16.55 6.78 -8.01
CA ASP A 226 17.79 6.50 -7.27
C ASP A 226 17.76 7.13 -5.87
N ALA A 227 18.05 6.29 -4.87
CA ALA A 227 18.04 6.68 -3.45
C ALA A 227 19.15 7.67 -3.09
N ARG A 228 20.30 7.65 -3.78
CA ARG A 228 21.39 8.60 -3.52
C ARG A 228 21.07 9.98 -4.08
N GLY A 229 20.48 10.03 -5.27
CA GLY A 229 19.96 11.26 -5.87
C GLY A 229 18.89 11.87 -4.97
N SER A 230 17.96 11.05 -4.47
CA SER A 230 16.93 11.48 -3.52
C SER A 230 17.56 12.09 -2.26
N ALA A 231 18.46 11.36 -1.58
CA ALA A 231 19.14 11.85 -0.38
C ALA A 231 20.00 13.12 -0.61
N THR A 232 20.54 13.28 -1.83
CA THR A 232 21.32 14.48 -2.20
C THR A 232 20.43 15.72 -2.23
N VAL A 233 19.25 15.61 -2.85
CA VAL A 233 18.28 16.71 -2.91
C VAL A 233 17.71 17.02 -1.54
N GLU A 234 17.35 15.99 -0.76
CA GLU A 234 16.87 16.14 0.61
C GLU A 234 17.85 16.92 1.47
N LYS A 235 19.11 16.49 1.51
CA LYS A 235 20.15 17.15 2.28
C LYS A 235 20.34 18.61 1.86
N ALA A 236 20.29 18.91 0.56
CA ALA A 236 20.43 20.27 0.06
C ALA A 236 19.24 21.17 0.43
N GLY A 237 18.02 20.61 0.49
CA GLY A 237 16.79 21.32 0.85
C GLY A 237 16.45 21.30 2.33
N GLY A 238 17.33 20.79 3.21
CA GLY A 238 17.08 20.69 4.66
C GLY A 238 16.14 19.55 5.07
N GLY A 239 15.86 18.61 4.17
CA GLY A 239 15.10 17.39 4.43
C GLY A 239 15.92 16.32 5.14
N ALA A 240 15.21 15.34 5.70
CA ALA A 240 15.81 14.16 6.32
C ALA A 240 15.88 12.99 5.34
N ALA A 241 16.93 12.16 5.48
CA ALA A 241 17.08 10.93 4.71
C ALA A 241 15.93 9.95 4.99
N ASP A 242 15.73 9.00 4.09
CA ASP A 242 14.72 7.96 4.22
C ASP A 242 14.97 7.00 5.40
N ALA A 243 14.30 7.28 6.51
CA ALA A 243 14.39 6.50 7.74
C ALA A 243 13.66 5.14 7.67
N VAL A 244 12.64 5.02 6.83
CA VAL A 244 11.74 3.85 6.80
C VAL A 244 12.24 2.75 5.86
N THR A 245 13.04 3.08 4.85
CA THR A 245 13.61 2.09 3.92
C THR A 245 14.41 0.98 4.63
N SER A 246 15.05 1.25 5.77
CA SER A 246 15.78 0.23 6.53
C SER A 246 14.88 -0.81 7.23
N LEU A 247 13.60 -0.48 7.41
CA LEU A 247 12.58 -1.32 8.02
C LEU A 247 11.89 -2.16 6.93
N SER A 248 11.48 -1.49 5.86
CA SER A 248 10.61 -2.06 4.83
C SER A 248 11.36 -2.55 3.60
N GLY A 249 12.44 -1.88 3.18
CA GLY A 249 12.83 -1.79 1.76
C GLY A 249 11.94 -0.79 1.01
N VAL A 250 12.21 -0.55 -0.28
CA VAL A 250 11.33 0.33 -1.09
C VAL A 250 10.06 -0.44 -1.44
N ILE A 251 8.89 0.05 -1.00
CA ILE A 251 7.59 -0.63 -1.19
C ILE A 251 6.81 -0.10 -2.41
N GLY A 252 7.50 0.13 -3.53
CA GLY A 252 6.89 0.55 -4.80
C GLY A 252 6.08 1.84 -4.69
N ALA A 253 4.87 1.84 -5.24
CA ALA A 253 3.98 3.01 -5.23
C ALA A 253 3.48 3.39 -3.83
N ALA A 254 3.59 2.49 -2.84
CA ALA A 254 3.29 2.81 -1.46
C ALA A 254 4.38 3.66 -0.79
N HIS A 255 5.60 3.65 -1.33
CA HIS A 255 6.76 4.25 -0.67
C HIS A 255 6.68 5.78 -0.54
N PRO A 256 6.23 6.55 -1.55
CA PRO A 256 5.97 7.98 -1.37
C PRO A 256 4.94 8.28 -0.29
N LEU A 257 3.90 7.44 -0.17
CA LEU A 257 2.86 7.61 0.86
C LEU A 257 3.40 7.24 2.24
N LEU A 258 4.22 6.20 2.35
CA LEU A 258 4.90 5.84 3.60
C LEU A 258 5.75 7.00 4.11
N ARG A 259 6.50 7.63 3.20
CA ARG A 259 7.33 8.80 3.53
C ARG A 259 6.52 10.05 3.84
N LEU A 260 5.38 10.26 3.19
CA LEU A 260 4.43 11.32 3.54
C LEU A 260 3.93 11.16 4.97
N VAL A 261 3.47 9.97 5.35
CA VAL A 261 2.97 9.71 6.71
C VAL A 261 4.12 9.84 7.72
N ALA A 262 5.30 9.33 7.37
CA ALA A 262 6.49 9.45 8.21
C ALA A 262 6.97 10.88 8.42
N SER A 263 6.53 11.87 7.64
CA SER A 263 6.89 13.28 7.78
C SER A 263 5.80 14.13 8.44
N LEU A 264 4.72 13.55 8.97
CA LEU A 264 3.60 14.32 9.55
C LEU A 264 3.90 14.95 10.93
N ASP A 265 5.16 15.08 11.31
CA ASP A 265 5.61 15.82 12.50
C ASP A 265 6.14 17.22 12.18
N ALA A 266 6.35 17.55 10.90
CA ALA A 266 6.76 18.87 10.44
C ALA A 266 6.26 19.18 9.01
N PRO A 267 6.15 20.47 8.62
CA PRO A 267 5.86 20.82 7.24
C PRO A 267 6.88 20.22 6.26
N ALA A 268 6.40 19.69 5.14
CA ALA A 268 7.24 19.01 4.17
C ALA A 268 6.71 19.17 2.73
N LEU A 269 7.61 19.04 1.76
CA LEU A 269 7.26 18.90 0.35
C LEU A 269 7.56 17.47 -0.08
N VAL A 270 6.53 16.63 -0.18
CA VAL A 270 6.70 15.24 -0.63
C VAL A 270 6.76 15.23 -2.14
N VAL A 271 7.81 14.63 -2.70
CA VAL A 271 8.05 14.57 -4.15
C VAL A 271 8.28 13.13 -4.58
N ALA A 272 7.54 12.68 -5.59
CA ALA A 272 7.72 11.36 -6.19
C ALA A 272 8.07 11.49 -7.68
N MET A 273 9.16 10.85 -8.11
CA MET A 273 9.64 10.84 -9.50
C MET A 273 9.76 9.41 -10.03
N SER A 274 9.31 9.19 -11.27
CA SER A 274 9.58 7.96 -12.01
C SER A 274 9.37 8.17 -13.51
N ASN A 275 10.34 7.74 -14.32
CA ASN A 275 10.31 7.81 -15.78
C ASN A 275 9.94 9.21 -16.31
N GLY A 276 10.49 10.26 -15.69
CA GLY A 276 10.26 11.66 -16.09
C GLY A 276 8.91 12.21 -15.72
N LEU A 277 8.06 11.39 -15.11
CA LEU A 277 6.83 11.81 -14.49
C LEU A 277 7.11 12.16 -13.04
N GLY A 278 6.54 13.27 -12.62
CA GLY A 278 6.79 13.81 -11.31
C GLY A 278 5.56 14.42 -10.68
N GLU A 279 5.44 14.24 -9.38
CA GLU A 279 4.35 14.76 -8.57
C GLU A 279 4.90 15.35 -7.29
N ALA A 280 4.32 16.46 -6.83
CA ALA A 280 4.65 17.04 -5.54
C ALA A 280 3.40 17.44 -4.76
N VAL A 281 3.44 17.19 -3.45
CA VAL A 281 2.38 17.54 -2.51
C VAL A 281 3.02 18.30 -1.34
N HIS A 282 2.57 19.53 -1.14
CA HIS A 282 2.90 20.31 0.05
C HIS A 282 2.04 19.82 1.22
N VAL A 283 2.68 19.52 2.34
CA VAL A 283 2.06 18.90 3.51
C VAL A 283 2.20 19.82 4.70
N VAL A 284 1.07 20.22 5.27
CA VAL A 284 0.99 20.95 6.54
C VAL A 284 0.39 20.02 7.59
N PRO A 285 1.19 19.46 8.52
CA PRO A 285 0.67 18.52 9.50
C PRO A 285 -0.25 19.19 10.51
N ALA A 286 -1.28 18.47 10.93
CA ALA A 286 -2.07 18.79 12.11
C ALA A 286 -1.42 18.13 13.35
N PRO A 287 -1.75 18.56 14.59
CA PRO A 287 -1.18 17.96 15.80
C PRO A 287 -1.36 16.43 15.89
N ALA A 288 -2.47 15.89 15.38
CA ALA A 288 -2.73 14.45 15.37
C ALA A 288 -1.80 13.68 14.41
N GLY A 289 -1.22 14.34 13.40
CA GLY A 289 -0.31 13.73 12.42
C GLY A 289 0.97 13.18 13.03
N ALA A 290 1.47 13.78 14.12
CA ALA A 290 2.71 13.35 14.77
C ALA A 290 2.64 11.90 15.30
N ALA A 291 1.47 11.46 15.78
CA ALA A 291 1.27 10.08 16.22
C ALA A 291 1.34 9.08 15.06
N ALA A 292 0.73 9.42 13.91
CA ALA A 292 0.82 8.60 12.70
C ALA A 292 2.26 8.52 12.17
N ALA A 293 3.01 9.63 12.21
CA ALA A 293 4.42 9.65 11.86
C ALA A 293 5.26 8.74 12.76
N ALA A 294 5.04 8.81 14.08
CA ALA A 294 5.73 7.95 15.04
C ALA A 294 5.41 6.46 14.81
N GLN A 295 4.14 6.12 14.56
CA GLN A 295 3.71 4.75 14.25
C GLN A 295 4.42 4.21 13.01
N VAL A 296 4.47 4.99 11.92
CA VAL A 296 5.14 4.58 10.68
C VAL A 296 6.65 4.40 10.87
N ARG A 297 7.30 5.30 11.60
CA ARG A 297 8.74 5.18 11.90
C ARG A 297 9.07 3.99 12.82
N GLY A 298 8.08 3.51 13.58
CA GLY A 298 8.18 2.34 14.44
C GLY A 298 7.68 1.03 13.81
N LEU A 299 7.28 1.02 12.53
CA LEU A 299 6.78 -0.19 11.86
C LEU A 299 7.81 -1.32 11.87
N ALA A 300 7.34 -2.53 12.17
CA ALA A 300 8.18 -3.71 12.21
C ALA A 300 7.51 -4.90 11.51
N ALA A 301 8.18 -5.47 10.51
CA ALA A 301 7.82 -6.76 9.93
C ALA A 301 8.05 -7.87 10.97
N ASN A 302 7.06 -8.74 11.17
CA ASN A 302 7.05 -9.82 12.17
C ASN A 302 7.47 -9.37 13.59
N GLY A 303 7.05 -8.18 14.04
CA GLY A 303 7.49 -7.64 15.34
C GLY A 303 9.01 -7.44 15.44
N GLY A 304 9.71 -7.35 14.30
CA GLY A 304 11.17 -7.23 14.19
C GLY A 304 11.90 -8.56 14.00
N ALA A 305 11.21 -9.71 14.11
CA ALA A 305 11.82 -11.02 13.97
C ALA A 305 12.32 -11.28 12.56
N GLU A 306 13.50 -11.88 12.48
CA GLU A 306 14.25 -12.08 11.23
C GLU A 306 14.11 -13.51 10.70
N ALA A 307 14.00 -13.66 9.38
CA ALA A 307 14.01 -14.94 8.68
C ALA A 307 15.17 -14.99 7.68
N ASP A 308 15.79 -16.15 7.45
CA ASP A 308 16.96 -16.26 6.56
C ASP A 308 16.61 -16.12 5.08
N ARG A 309 15.37 -16.44 4.71
CA ARG A 309 14.85 -16.34 3.34
C ARG A 309 13.35 -16.12 3.37
N ALA A 310 12.82 -15.57 2.27
CA ALA A 310 11.39 -15.49 2.05
C ALA A 310 10.78 -16.90 1.99
N MET A 311 9.57 -17.05 2.53
CA MET A 311 8.86 -18.31 2.50
C MET A 311 8.47 -18.70 1.07
N ALA A 312 8.76 -19.94 0.71
CA ALA A 312 8.33 -20.53 -0.56
C ALA A 312 6.84 -20.87 -0.51
N ASP A 313 6.19 -20.83 -1.67
CA ASP A 313 4.80 -21.28 -1.80
C ASP A 313 4.69 -22.76 -1.41
N PRO A 314 3.83 -23.13 -0.44
CA PRO A 314 3.63 -24.52 -0.05
C PRO A 314 2.85 -25.35 -1.10
N MET A 315 2.22 -24.70 -2.09
CA MET A 315 1.48 -25.40 -3.15
C MET A 315 2.42 -25.90 -4.26
N PRO A 316 2.24 -27.15 -4.75
CA PRO A 316 2.92 -27.62 -5.94
C PRO A 316 2.56 -26.77 -7.16
N ALA A 317 3.55 -26.49 -8.01
CA ALA A 317 3.36 -25.67 -9.20
C ALA A 317 2.39 -26.27 -10.23
N ASP A 318 2.17 -27.59 -10.18
CA ASP A 318 1.23 -28.33 -11.04
C ASP A 318 -0.19 -28.43 -10.45
N PHE A 319 -0.40 -27.98 -9.21
CA PHE A 319 -1.74 -27.94 -8.66
C PHE A 319 -2.54 -26.76 -9.19
N ASN A 320 -3.69 -27.08 -9.78
CA ASN A 320 -4.57 -26.10 -10.38
C ASN A 320 -6.02 -26.35 -9.96
N PRO A 321 -6.47 -25.83 -8.80
CA PRO A 321 -7.82 -26.06 -8.32
C PRO A 321 -8.83 -25.45 -9.29
N TYR A 322 -9.98 -26.13 -9.46
CA TYR A 322 -11.05 -25.60 -10.28
C TYR A 322 -11.53 -24.26 -9.74
N SER A 323 -11.49 -23.24 -10.59
CA SER A 323 -12.02 -21.91 -10.30
C SER A 323 -12.88 -21.46 -11.47
N SER A 324 -13.97 -20.74 -11.16
CA SER A 324 -14.83 -20.14 -12.19
C SER A 324 -15.34 -18.79 -11.72
N GLY A 325 -15.40 -17.83 -12.65
CA GLY A 325 -15.94 -16.50 -12.39
C GLY A 325 -17.36 -16.52 -11.81
N PRO A 326 -18.31 -17.31 -12.37
CA PRO A 326 -19.66 -17.40 -11.81
C PRO A 326 -19.70 -17.92 -10.37
N ARG A 327 -18.86 -18.91 -10.03
CA ARG A 327 -18.76 -19.40 -8.64
C ARG A 327 -18.16 -18.33 -7.73
N ALA A 328 -17.03 -17.75 -8.10
CA ALA A 328 -16.37 -16.70 -7.32
C ALA A 328 -17.33 -15.52 -7.08
N TRP A 329 -18.11 -15.14 -8.10
CA TRP A 329 -19.14 -14.12 -7.94
C TRP A 329 -20.22 -14.57 -6.96
N ARG A 330 -20.78 -15.78 -7.08
CA ARG A 330 -21.83 -16.26 -6.18
C ARG A 330 -21.36 -16.39 -4.72
N ASP A 331 -20.13 -16.84 -4.52
CA ASP A 331 -19.57 -17.14 -3.20
C ASP A 331 -18.93 -15.88 -2.55
N ARG A 332 -18.83 -14.74 -3.28
CA ARG A 332 -18.16 -13.50 -2.84
C ARG A 332 -18.64 -12.94 -1.50
N ASP A 333 -19.91 -13.12 -1.17
CA ASP A 333 -20.46 -12.62 0.09
C ASP A 333 -19.80 -13.34 1.26
N VAL A 334 -19.61 -14.65 1.16
CA VAL A 334 -18.91 -15.45 2.16
C VAL A 334 -17.42 -15.15 2.13
N ASP A 335 -16.82 -15.21 0.93
CA ASP A 335 -15.37 -15.18 0.76
C ASP A 335 -14.76 -13.80 1.08
N LEU A 336 -15.42 -12.72 0.66
CA LEU A 336 -14.88 -11.36 0.74
C LEU A 336 -15.55 -10.54 1.84
N ARG A 337 -16.85 -10.74 2.08
CA ARG A 337 -17.64 -9.90 2.98
C ARG A 337 -17.92 -10.53 4.35
N LEU A 338 -17.39 -11.72 4.62
CA LEU A 338 -17.68 -12.50 5.84
C LEU A 338 -19.19 -12.71 6.08
N ALA A 339 -20.01 -12.69 5.02
CA ALA A 339 -21.43 -12.92 5.15
C ALA A 339 -21.69 -14.34 5.65
N GLY A 340 -22.56 -14.45 6.67
CA GLY A 340 -22.85 -15.71 7.34
C GLY A 340 -22.05 -15.93 8.63
N LEU A 341 -21.18 -15.00 9.03
CA LEU A 341 -20.66 -14.94 10.39
C LEU A 341 -21.75 -14.38 11.31
N PHE A 342 -22.39 -15.22 12.11
CA PHE A 342 -23.47 -14.83 13.02
C PHE A 342 -23.00 -14.79 14.47
N GLY A 343 -23.25 -13.68 15.17
CA GLY A 343 -23.13 -13.59 16.62
C GLY A 343 -24.35 -14.19 17.35
N PRO A 344 -24.31 -14.26 18.69
CA PRO A 344 -25.38 -14.81 19.52
C PRO A 344 -26.63 -13.91 19.59
N ALA A 345 -26.51 -12.63 19.19
CA ALA A 345 -27.67 -11.77 18.96
C ALA A 345 -28.14 -11.99 17.51
N GLU A 346 -29.37 -12.46 17.33
CA GLU A 346 -29.96 -12.76 16.02
C GLU A 346 -29.82 -11.58 15.02
N GLY A 347 -29.18 -11.81 13.87
CA GLY A 347 -29.67 -11.21 12.62
C GLY A 347 -28.69 -10.53 11.66
N LEU A 348 -27.46 -10.17 12.01
CA LEU A 348 -26.54 -9.49 11.06
C LEU A 348 -25.06 -9.89 11.28
N PRO A 349 -24.23 -9.92 10.20
CA PRO A 349 -22.78 -10.00 10.36
C PRO A 349 -22.27 -8.76 11.11
N ALA A 350 -21.54 -8.96 12.19
CA ALA A 350 -21.17 -7.88 13.11
C ALA A 350 -19.98 -7.03 12.64
N VAL A 351 -19.25 -7.43 11.59
CA VAL A 351 -18.16 -6.61 11.04
C VAL A 351 -18.25 -6.55 9.51
N PRO A 352 -18.77 -5.45 8.94
CA PRO A 352 -18.48 -5.10 7.56
C PRO A 352 -16.97 -4.87 7.45
N GLY A 353 -16.34 -5.36 6.37
CA GLY A 353 -14.89 -5.51 6.13
C GLY A 353 -13.96 -4.29 6.28
N ARG A 354 -14.39 -3.22 6.95
CA ARG A 354 -13.58 -2.04 7.31
C ARG A 354 -12.66 -2.25 8.51
N ARG A 355 -12.80 -3.36 9.25
CA ARG A 355 -11.95 -3.71 10.40
C ARG A 355 -11.56 -5.18 10.34
N HIS A 356 -10.45 -5.51 11.00
CA HIS A 356 -10.06 -6.89 11.26
C HIS A 356 -10.83 -7.39 12.49
N PRO A 357 -11.80 -8.31 12.33
CA PRO A 357 -12.46 -8.93 13.46
C PRO A 357 -11.43 -9.65 14.33
N GLU A 358 -11.51 -9.47 15.65
CA GLU A 358 -10.65 -10.17 16.60
C GLU A 358 -11.42 -11.21 17.41
N GLY A 359 -10.70 -12.19 17.95
CA GLY A 359 -11.29 -13.29 18.68
C GLY A 359 -10.27 -14.16 19.42
N VAL A 360 -10.75 -15.28 19.95
CA VAL A 360 -9.97 -16.28 20.69
C VAL A 360 -10.15 -17.65 20.04
N ILE A 361 -9.04 -18.39 19.88
CA ILE A 361 -9.09 -19.77 19.39
C ILE A 361 -9.75 -20.70 20.41
N ILE A 362 -10.74 -21.47 19.95
CA ILE A 362 -11.42 -22.50 20.75
C ILE A 362 -11.15 -23.93 20.27
N ALA A 363 -10.77 -24.11 19.00
CA ALA A 363 -10.33 -25.40 18.45
C ALA A 363 -9.35 -25.21 17.28
N ARG A 364 -8.52 -26.22 17.03
CA ARG A 364 -7.61 -26.26 15.88
C ARG A 364 -7.51 -27.67 15.29
N THR A 365 -7.29 -27.77 13.99
CA THR A 365 -6.99 -29.03 13.30
C THR A 365 -5.81 -28.87 12.35
N ALA A 366 -5.05 -29.95 12.20
CA ALA A 366 -3.92 -30.06 11.29
C ALA A 366 -4.34 -30.94 10.11
N ASP A 367 -4.69 -30.31 9.00
CA ASP A 367 -5.29 -30.99 7.86
C ASP A 367 -4.21 -31.39 6.83
N HIS A 368 -4.04 -32.70 6.63
CA HIS A 368 -3.13 -33.28 5.63
C HIS A 368 -3.86 -33.47 4.29
N VAL A 369 -4.30 -32.37 3.70
CA VAL A 369 -5.11 -32.41 2.47
C VAL A 369 -4.21 -32.31 1.23
N TYR A 370 -4.36 -33.28 0.32
CA TYR A 370 -3.77 -33.17 -1.01
C TYR A 370 -4.34 -31.93 -1.72
N PRO A 371 -3.50 -31.07 -2.30
CA PRO A 371 -2.10 -31.28 -2.68
C PRO A 371 -1.09 -30.44 -1.89
N ALA A 372 -1.47 -29.89 -0.74
CA ALA A 372 -0.55 -29.11 0.05
C ALA A 372 0.64 -30.01 0.44
N GLY A 373 1.87 -29.59 0.07
CA GLY A 373 3.09 -30.30 0.45
C GLY A 373 3.39 -30.20 1.95
N LYS A 374 2.55 -29.48 2.70
CA LYS A 374 2.61 -29.24 4.13
C LYS A 374 1.20 -29.29 4.73
N VAL A 375 1.14 -29.47 6.04
CA VAL A 375 -0.09 -29.39 6.83
C VAL A 375 -0.77 -28.04 6.62
N THR A 376 -2.07 -28.05 6.35
CA THR A 376 -2.90 -26.85 6.39
C THR A 376 -3.49 -26.74 7.79
N GLU A 377 -3.06 -25.74 8.55
CA GLU A 377 -3.62 -25.48 9.87
C GLU A 377 -4.99 -24.80 9.72
N MET A 378 -6.00 -25.37 10.36
CA MET A 378 -7.35 -24.84 10.46
C MET A 378 -7.64 -24.45 11.91
N ALA A 379 -8.45 -23.42 12.11
CA ALA A 379 -8.84 -22.98 13.44
C ALA A 379 -10.32 -22.59 13.50
N VAL A 380 -10.91 -22.81 14.67
CA VAL A 380 -12.19 -22.25 15.07
C VAL A 380 -11.93 -21.15 16.10
N ALA A 381 -12.38 -19.94 15.81
CA ALA A 381 -12.27 -18.78 16.69
C ALA A 381 -13.66 -18.31 17.12
N THR A 382 -13.82 -17.99 18.41
CA THR A 382 -14.94 -17.17 18.88
C THR A 382 -14.52 -15.71 18.78
N MET A 383 -15.26 -14.94 18.02
CA MET A 383 -15.01 -13.53 17.75
C MET A 383 -15.56 -12.67 18.89
N ASP A 384 -14.99 -11.48 19.08
CA ASP A 384 -15.36 -10.59 20.19
C ASP A 384 -16.79 -10.04 20.08
N ASP A 385 -17.34 -10.01 18.87
CA ASP A 385 -18.75 -9.73 18.58
C ASP A 385 -19.68 -10.94 18.83
N GLY A 386 -19.11 -12.05 19.29
CA GLY A 386 -19.77 -13.32 19.56
C GLY A 386 -19.92 -14.24 18.35
N GLY A 387 -19.46 -13.84 17.15
CA GLY A 387 -19.43 -14.68 15.97
C GLY A 387 -18.53 -15.91 16.14
N GLN A 388 -18.74 -16.94 15.32
CA GLN A 388 -17.82 -18.08 15.22
C GLN A 388 -17.25 -18.20 13.82
N TYR A 389 -15.93 -18.18 13.72
CA TYR A 389 -15.22 -18.30 12.46
C TYR A 389 -14.49 -19.64 12.39
N TYR A 390 -14.62 -20.34 11.27
CA TYR A 390 -13.82 -21.51 10.93
C TYR A 390 -13.07 -21.25 9.62
N GLY A 391 -11.75 -21.40 9.63
CA GLY A 391 -10.95 -21.20 8.42
C GLY A 391 -9.48 -21.52 8.60
N GLN A 392 -8.72 -21.31 7.52
CA GLN A 392 -7.28 -21.54 7.50
C GLN A 392 -6.57 -20.51 8.39
N VAL A 393 -5.51 -20.96 9.06
CA VAL A 393 -4.50 -20.09 9.66
C VAL A 393 -3.61 -19.53 8.55
N THR A 394 -3.12 -18.31 8.71
CA THR A 394 -2.16 -17.69 7.79
C THR A 394 -0.93 -18.57 7.58
N VAL A 395 -0.41 -18.60 6.35
CA VAL A 395 0.70 -19.50 6.03
C VAL A 395 1.90 -19.17 6.92
N GLY A 396 2.49 -20.20 7.54
CA GLY A 396 3.67 -20.07 8.39
C GLY A 396 3.41 -19.58 9.82
N ASP A 397 2.16 -19.32 10.20
CA ASP A 397 1.79 -19.10 11.60
C ASP A 397 1.29 -20.40 12.25
N ASP A 398 1.39 -20.43 13.58
CA ASP A 398 0.82 -21.45 14.44
C ASP A 398 -0.04 -20.76 15.51
N VAL A 399 -1.15 -21.38 15.89
CA VAL A 399 -2.07 -20.85 16.90
C VAL A 399 -2.43 -21.95 17.91
N GLN A 400 -2.51 -21.61 19.18
CA GLN A 400 -2.91 -22.50 20.26
C GLN A 400 -4.32 -22.15 20.76
N ILE A 401 -4.98 -23.12 21.40
CA ILE A 401 -6.28 -22.87 22.04
C ILE A 401 -6.07 -21.82 23.14
N GLY A 402 -6.90 -20.78 23.12
CA GLY A 402 -6.78 -19.62 24.01
C GLY A 402 -6.00 -18.43 23.43
N ASP A 403 -5.33 -18.58 22.28
CA ASP A 403 -4.61 -17.48 21.65
C ASP A 403 -5.55 -16.38 21.15
N ARG A 404 -5.09 -15.13 21.27
CA ARG A 404 -5.72 -13.97 20.63
C ARG A 404 -5.36 -13.92 19.15
N VAL A 405 -6.39 -13.79 18.33
CA VAL A 405 -6.27 -13.78 16.87
C VAL A 405 -7.11 -12.69 16.26
N LYS A 406 -6.79 -12.37 15.01
CA LYS A 406 -7.60 -11.54 14.14
C LYS A 406 -7.80 -12.21 12.79
N LEU A 407 -8.86 -11.84 12.07
CA LEU A 407 -9.05 -12.25 10.69
C LEU A 407 -8.40 -11.24 9.75
N VAL A 408 -7.64 -11.73 8.79
CA VAL A 408 -6.96 -10.91 7.77
C VAL A 408 -7.26 -11.42 6.36
N PRO A 409 -7.46 -10.52 5.37
CA PRO A 409 -7.60 -10.92 3.98
C PRO A 409 -6.33 -11.59 3.47
N ARG A 410 -6.45 -12.73 2.82
CA ARG A 410 -5.33 -13.48 2.23
C ARG A 410 -5.74 -14.08 0.90
N ARG A 411 -4.76 -14.46 0.09
CA ARG A 411 -5.00 -15.36 -1.04
C ARG A 411 -5.35 -16.74 -0.52
N LEU A 412 -6.44 -17.29 -1.03
CA LEU A 412 -6.84 -18.68 -0.80
C LEU A 412 -6.10 -19.60 -1.79
N HIS A 413 -6.26 -19.34 -3.09
CA HIS A 413 -5.55 -20.01 -4.18
C HIS A 413 -5.63 -19.19 -5.48
N HIS A 414 -4.94 -19.64 -6.53
CA HIS A 414 -4.95 -19.00 -7.86
C HIS A 414 -5.27 -19.97 -9.01
N GLY A 415 -6.04 -21.03 -8.72
CA GLY A 415 -6.44 -22.02 -9.71
C GLY A 415 -7.30 -21.47 -10.84
N GLY A 416 -7.32 -22.15 -11.98
CA GLY A 416 -8.03 -21.74 -13.20
C GLY A 416 -7.59 -20.40 -13.77
N GLY A 417 -6.43 -19.86 -13.36
CA GLY A 417 -6.00 -18.51 -13.71
C GLY A 417 -6.74 -17.40 -12.94
N MET A 418 -7.49 -17.76 -11.89
CA MET A 418 -8.28 -16.85 -11.06
C MET A 418 -7.74 -16.85 -9.64
N ILE A 419 -7.29 -15.69 -9.18
CA ILE A 419 -6.91 -15.43 -7.79
C ILE A 419 -8.18 -15.28 -6.96
N GLN A 420 -8.32 -16.14 -5.97
CA GLN A 420 -9.41 -16.12 -4.99
C GLN A 420 -8.88 -15.62 -3.65
N TYR A 421 -9.57 -14.63 -3.10
CA TYR A 421 -9.29 -14.07 -1.79
C TYR A 421 -10.27 -14.63 -0.76
N HIS A 422 -9.79 -14.77 0.48
CA HIS A 422 -10.60 -15.17 1.62
C HIS A 422 -9.98 -14.60 2.89
N TRP A 423 -10.71 -14.65 4.00
CA TRP A 423 -10.17 -14.32 5.32
C TRP A 423 -9.40 -15.51 5.91
N LYS A 424 -8.32 -15.25 6.64
CA LYS A 424 -7.56 -16.26 7.39
C LYS A 424 -7.31 -15.80 8.81
N VAL A 425 -7.13 -16.76 9.70
CA VAL A 425 -6.84 -16.53 11.11
C VAL A 425 -5.34 -16.23 11.27
N THR A 426 -4.99 -15.12 11.91
CA THR A 426 -3.60 -14.78 12.23
C THR A 426 -3.45 -14.40 13.70
N PRO A 427 -2.34 -14.73 14.37
CA PRO A 427 -2.08 -14.26 15.73
C PRO A 427 -2.06 -12.73 15.82
N CYS A 428 -2.59 -12.16 16.91
CA CYS A 428 -2.33 -10.77 17.25
C CYS A 428 -0.86 -10.65 17.72
N ARG A 429 -0.06 -9.80 17.06
CA ARG A 429 1.39 -9.63 17.32
C ARG A 429 1.71 -8.31 17.98
#